data_AF-A0A6I5N7Y8-F1
#
_entry.id   AF-A0A6I5N7Y8-F1
#
_cell.length_a   1.000
_cell.length_b   1.000
_cell.length_c   1.000
_cell.angle_alpha   90.00
_cell.angle_beta   90.00
_cell.angle_gamma   90.00
#
_symmetry.space_group_name_H-M   'P 1'
#
loop_
_entity.id
_entity.type
_entity.pdbx_description
1 polymer ?
#
loop_
_entity_poly.entity_id
_entity_poly.type
_entity_poly.pdbx_seq_one_letter_code
_entity_poly.pdbx_strand_id
1 'polypeptide(L)' 'MRSSSEPVFDLKIENATLADCPERCAIAIQSGHITDIAPQIKATARQTIDAEGKLVIPGLYLNADEHRLALE' A
#
# COMPACT_ATOMS: atom_id res chain seq x y z
N MET A 1 -27.07 -10.95 -12.34
CA MET A 1 -26.10 -11.48 -11.36
C MET A 1 -24.72 -10.98 -11.76
N ARG A 2 -24.14 -9.99 -11.07
CA ARG A 2 -22.70 -9.69 -11.24
C ARG A 2 -21.94 -10.70 -10.39
N SER A 3 -21.01 -11.42 -11.00
CA SER A 3 -20.17 -12.41 -10.31
C SER A 3 -19.43 -11.73 -9.16
N SER A 4 -19.51 -12.30 -7.97
CA SER A 4 -18.99 -11.74 -6.71
C SER A 4 -17.46 -11.92 -6.55
N SER A 5 -16.68 -11.72 -7.62
CA SER A 5 -15.24 -11.98 -7.58
C SER A 5 -14.38 -10.95 -8.31
N GLU A 6 -14.92 -9.77 -8.63
CA GLU A 6 -14.05 -8.68 -9.06
C GLU A 6 -13.34 -8.09 -7.82
N PRO A 7 -12.01 -8.00 -7.84
CA PRO A 7 -11.27 -7.38 -6.76
C PRO A 7 -11.62 -5.90 -6.64
N VAL A 8 -11.92 -5.49 -5.40
CA VAL A 8 -12.26 -4.11 -5.06
C VAL A 8 -11.01 -3.22 -5.13
N PHE A 9 -9.85 -3.75 -4.76
CA PHE A 9 -8.58 -3.02 -4.76
C PHE A 9 -7.61 -3.52 -5.83
N ASP A 10 -6.65 -2.68 -6.20
CA ASP A 10 -5.55 -3.09 -7.09
C ASP A 10 -4.50 -3.87 -6.31
N LEU A 11 -4.10 -3.36 -5.14
CA LEU A 11 -3.12 -4.00 -4.26
C LEU A 11 -3.63 -3.96 -2.82
N LYS A 12 -3.40 -5.06 -2.09
CA LYS A 12 -3.53 -5.10 -0.63
C LYS A 12 -2.24 -5.64 -0.03
N ILE A 13 -1.70 -4.96 0.96
CA ILE A 13 -0.58 -5.45 1.77
C ILE A 13 -1.19 -5.92 3.10
N GLU A 14 -0.98 -7.16 3.50
CA GLU A 14 -1.50 -7.71 4.75
C GLU A 14 -0.39 -7.91 5.79
N ASN A 15 -0.78 -8.01 7.06
CA ASN A 15 0.11 -8.24 8.19
C ASN A 15 1.28 -7.25 8.27
N ALA A 16 1.10 -6.01 7.83
CA ALA A 16 2.12 -4.97 7.90
C ALA A 16 2.27 -4.45 9.33
N THR A 17 3.52 -4.20 9.74
CA THR A 17 3.80 -3.34 10.90
C THR A 17 3.95 -1.91 10.39
N LEU A 18 3.26 -0.96 11.02
CA LEU A 18 3.34 0.48 10.72
C LEU A 18 3.79 1.24 11.97
N ALA A 19 4.47 2.37 11.80
CA ALA A 19 5.00 3.14 12.93
C ALA A 19 3.89 3.66 13.88
N ASP A 20 2.76 4.07 13.30
CA ASP A 20 1.64 4.67 14.04
C ASP A 20 0.50 3.68 14.34
N CYS A 21 0.67 2.39 14.01
CA CYS A 21 -0.30 1.35 14.35
C CYS A 21 0.25 0.44 15.45
N PRO A 22 -0.46 0.30 16.58
CA PRO A 22 -0.01 -0.53 17.69
C PRO A 22 -0.07 -2.04 17.38
N GLU A 23 -0.80 -2.42 16.33
CA GLU A 23 -1.00 -3.79 15.89
C GLU A 23 -0.70 -3.96 14.40
N ARG A 24 -0.69 -5.21 13.92
CA ARG A 24 -0.52 -5.50 12.50
C ARG A 24 -1.74 -5.01 11.72
N CYS A 25 -1.52 -4.45 10.55
CA CYS A 25 -2.57 -3.89 9.72
C CYS A 25 -2.50 -4.41 8.28
N ALA A 26 -3.62 -4.26 7.59
CA ALA A 26 -3.70 -4.32 6.15
C ALA A 26 -3.76 -2.90 5.57
N ILE A 27 -3.14 -2.71 4.41
CA ILE A 27 -3.15 -1.46 3.63
C ILE A 27 -3.80 -1.77 2.28
N ALA A 28 -4.88 -1.08 1.95
CA ALA A 28 -5.54 -1.20 0.65
C ALA A 28 -5.17 -0.04 -0.27
N ILE A 29 -4.88 -0.39 -1.53
CA ILE A 29 -4.46 0.55 -2.57
C ILE A 29 -5.36 0.38 -3.79
N GLN A 30 -5.89 1.50 -4.28
CA GLN A 30 -6.71 1.57 -5.48
C GLN A 30 -6.31 2.80 -6.31
N SER A 31 -6.15 2.63 -7.61
CA SER A 31 -5.80 3.70 -8.55
C SER A 31 -4.55 4.50 -8.12
N GLY A 32 -3.57 3.83 -7.51
CA GLY A 32 -2.33 4.46 -7.03
C GLY A 32 -2.43 5.17 -5.68
N HIS A 33 -3.57 5.11 -4.99
CA HIS A 33 -3.78 5.76 -3.69
C HIS A 33 -4.03 4.75 -2.58
N ILE A 34 -3.52 5.01 -1.38
CA ILE A 34 -3.94 4.29 -0.16
C ILE A 34 -5.37 4.73 0.15
N THR A 35 -6.31 3.80 0.10
CA THR A 35 -7.74 4.08 0.33
C THR A 35 -8.24 3.64 1.69
N ASP A 36 -7.54 2.70 2.34
CA ASP A 36 -7.90 2.21 3.67
C ASP A 36 -6.68 1.62 4.40
N ILE A 37 -6.66 1.78 5.72
CA ILE A 37 -5.69 1.16 6.63
C ILE A 37 -6.49 0.69 7.85
N ALA A 38 -6.48 -0.62 8.09
CA ALA A 38 -7.22 -1.22 9.19
C ALA A 38 -6.53 -2.51 9.67
N PRO A 39 -6.79 -3.00 10.89
CA PRO A 39 -6.22 -4.26 11.38
C PRO A 39 -6.51 -5.45 10.44
N GLN A 40 -7.66 -5.42 9.77
CA GLN A 40 -8.04 -6.39 8.76
C GLN A 40 -8.93 -5.77 7.68
N ILE A 41 -8.64 -6.05 6.40
CA ILE A 41 -9.46 -5.62 5.25
C ILE A 41 -9.98 -6.86 4.52
N LYS A 42 -11.29 -7.11 4.65
CA LYS A 42 -11.95 -8.33 4.11
C LYS A 42 -12.12 -8.32 2.60
N ALA A 43 -12.20 -7.14 1.98
CA ALA A 43 -12.34 -7.03 0.54
C ALA A 43 -11.08 -7.54 -0.19
N THR A 44 -11.30 -8.08 -1.39
CA THR A 44 -10.26 -8.68 -2.22
C THR A 44 -9.53 -7.63 -3.04
N ALA A 45 -8.28 -7.93 -3.39
CA ALA A 45 -7.44 -7.11 -4.26
C ALA A 45 -6.93 -7.93 -5.45
N ARG A 46 -6.60 -7.27 -6.57
CA ARG A 46 -6.01 -7.95 -7.76
C ARG A 46 -4.70 -8.63 -7.38
N GLN A 47 -3.92 -7.97 -6.52
CA GLN A 47 -2.71 -8.51 -5.93
C GLN A 47 -2.77 -8.38 -4.41
N THR A 48 -2.32 -9.42 -3.71
CA THR A 48 -2.11 -9.37 -2.26
C THR A 48 -0.67 -9.72 -1.95
N ILE A 49 -0.05 -8.96 -1.04
CA ILE A 49 1.30 -9.21 -0.53
C ILE A 49 1.19 -9.40 0.98
N ASP A 50 1.70 -10.51 1.50
CA ASP A 50 1.84 -10.70 2.94
C ASP A 50 3.17 -10.10 3.40
N ALA A 51 3.12 -9.09 4.27
CA ALA A 51 4.31 -8.50 4.88
C ALA A 51 4.89 -9.38 6.01
N GLU A 52 4.16 -10.40 6.46
CA GLU A 52 4.56 -11.34 7.52
C GLU A 52 4.98 -10.64 8.84
N GLY A 53 4.36 -9.51 9.16
CA GLY A 53 4.72 -8.70 10.33
C GLY A 53 5.90 -7.74 10.11
N LYS A 54 6.47 -7.66 8.91
CA LYS A 54 7.59 -6.73 8.61
C LYS A 54 7.10 -5.28 8.54
N LEU A 55 8.02 -4.37 8.83
CA LEU A 55 7.79 -2.93 8.74
C LEU A 55 7.55 -2.53 7.28
N VAL A 56 6.45 -1.82 7.04
CA VAL A 56 6.17 -1.18 5.74
C VAL A 56 6.38 0.32 5.91
N ILE A 57 7.20 0.90 5.05
CA ILE A 57 7.50 2.34 5.02
C ILE A 57 7.20 2.91 3.63
N PRO A 58 6.93 4.23 3.54
CA PRO A 58 7.00 4.92 2.26
C PRO A 58 8.35 4.67 1.56
N GLY A 59 8.35 4.64 0.23
CA GLY A 59 9.57 4.48 -0.54
C GLY A 59 10.60 5.56 -0.19
N LEU A 60 11.86 5.16 0.03
CA LEU A 60 12.95 6.03 0.50
C LEU A 60 13.57 6.92 -0.61
N TYR A 61 12.84 7.22 -1.69
CA TYR A 61 13.38 8.09 -2.73
C TYR A 61 13.29 9.56 -2.30
N LEU A 62 14.36 10.02 -1.66
CA LEU A 62 14.64 11.43 -1.37
C LEU A 62 15.92 11.81 -2.12
N ASN A 63 15.80 12.08 -3.41
CA ASN A 63 16.87 12.70 -4.18
C ASN A 63 16.83 14.23 -3.98
N ALA A 64 17.48 14.72 -2.93
CA ALA A 64 17.53 16.17 -2.67
C ALA A 64 18.29 16.98 -3.76
N ASP A 65 18.98 16.31 -4.71
CA ASP A 65 19.91 16.91 -5.67
C ASP A 65 19.44 16.91 -7.15
N GLU A 66 18.14 16.91 -7.45
CA GLU A 66 17.65 17.11 -8.84
C GLU A 66 17.56 18.60 -9.26
N HIS A 67 18.55 19.40 -8.87
CA HIS A 67 18.77 20.74 -9.43
C HIS A 67 20.14 20.81 -10.13
N ARG A 68 20.20 20.43 -11.41
CA ARG A 68 21.19 21.01 -12.32
C ARG A 68 20.67 21.14 -13.77
N LEU A 69 20.16 22.35 -14.03
CA LEU A 69 20.26 23.13 -15.27
C LEU A 69 19.91 22.42 -16.58
N ALA A 70 18.65 22.56 -16.99
CA ALA A 70 18.31 22.72 -18.40
C ALA A 70 18.40 24.21 -18.76
N LEU A 71 19.61 24.76 -18.82
CA LEU A 71 19.95 26.01 -19.51
C LEU A 71 21.43 25.97 -19.90
N GLU A 72 21.74 25.28 -21.00
CA GLU A 72 22.77 25.64 -21.99
C GLU A 72 22.28 25.23 -23.37
#